data_AF-A0AAV1RNN8-F1
#
_entry.id   AF-A0AAV1RNN8-F1
#
_cell.length_a   1.000
_cell.length_b   1.000
_cell.length_c   1.000
_cell.angle_alpha   90.00
_cell.angle_beta   90.00
_cell.angle_gamma   90.00
#
_symmetry.space_group_name_H-M   'P 1'
#
loop_
_entity.id
_entity.type
_entity.pdbx_description
1 polymer ?
#
loop_
_entity_poly.entity_id
_entity_poly.type
_entity_poly.pdbx_seq_one_letter_code
_entity_poly.pdbx_strand_id
1 'polypeptide(L)'
;MIILLVFLILALDISYTQAFPETGNKIKSRTFLSTEFVLGPGSVASKTYYDIDFPRGHIALKSFNAEVVDQAGNSVPLYETYFHHWLVGKYHEHRPSGRNFSRNNGLCQGQILGQYFGLGSETRKTATHIPDPFGIETGNPAEIPEGYQEKWFLAVHAIDTRGVEDRLGCTECWCDLYNVTIDEDGNPIRPEYKGDTVQSQTGFSGGRRSFYLRYMVKWVDWDSSIIPVKVFVLDVTDTGKRLHGSTGISPENGCQIEYEVESCTATDPASQACIDIKRNSLTMPTGGYVIYAVAHQHAGGIGSTLYGQDGRVICTSIPIYGKGNEAGNEDGYIVGMSTCYPEPGSVKIIAGENLTLESNYNSTNKHIGVMGLFYIYIAEQTPNVTLTHAPVQIHENMKLTAYGWSVVAFIGLAVTTAIAVYSWLKKRREGGYKPVPK
;
A
#
# COMPACT_ATOMS: atom_id res chain seq x y z
N MET A 1 -44.84 17.98 29.43
CA MET A 1 -43.50 17.59 29.92
C MET A 1 -42.74 16.75 28.90
N ILE A 2 -43.29 15.63 28.41
CA ILE A 2 -42.61 14.77 27.40
C ILE A 2 -42.37 15.50 26.07
N ILE A 3 -43.35 16.27 25.57
CA ILE A 3 -43.19 17.08 24.35
C ILE A 3 -42.11 18.16 24.52
N LEU A 4 -42.01 18.76 25.71
CA LEU A 4 -40.98 19.75 26.03
C LEU A 4 -39.59 19.10 26.08
N LEU A 5 -39.50 17.84 26.53
CA LEU A 5 -38.27 17.05 26.56
C LEU A 5 -37.82 16.67 25.14
N VAL A 6 -38.76 16.33 24.24
CA VAL A 6 -38.47 16.03 22.83
C VAL A 6 -38.00 17.27 22.08
N PHE A 7 -38.59 18.45 22.33
CA PHE A 7 -38.06 19.70 21.78
C PHE A 7 -36.73 20.12 22.42
N LEU A 8 -36.47 19.80 23.68
CA LEU A 8 -35.15 20.02 24.30
C LEU A 8 -34.08 19.11 23.69
N ILE A 9 -34.41 17.84 23.42
CA ILE A 9 -33.50 16.88 22.76
C ILE A 9 -33.27 17.29 21.30
N LEU A 10 -34.31 17.67 20.56
CA LEU A 10 -34.17 18.20 19.20
C LEU A 10 -33.44 19.55 19.15
N ALA A 11 -33.55 20.40 20.18
CA ALA A 11 -32.82 21.66 20.27
C ALA A 11 -31.37 21.49 20.76
N LEU A 12 -31.07 20.41 21.49
CA LEU A 12 -29.71 19.99 21.84
C LEU A 12 -29.03 19.22 20.67
N ASP A 13 -29.83 18.61 19.78
CA ASP A 13 -29.39 18.05 18.49
C ASP A 13 -29.20 19.11 17.40
N ILE A 14 -29.58 20.37 17.65
CA ILE A 14 -28.95 21.53 16.99
C ILE A 14 -27.60 21.75 17.70
N SER A 15 -26.75 20.72 17.66
CA SER A 15 -25.32 20.94 17.74
C SER A 15 -25.01 21.83 16.56
N TYR A 16 -24.85 23.11 16.87
CA TYR A 16 -24.13 24.10 16.11
C TYR A 16 -23.28 23.40 15.04
N THR A 17 -23.76 23.43 13.79
CA THR A 17 -22.86 23.36 12.64
C THR A 17 -22.11 24.70 12.64
N GLN A 18 -21.31 24.94 13.69
CA GLN A 18 -20.10 25.71 13.47
C GLN A 18 -19.30 24.78 12.59
N ALA A 19 -19.40 25.02 11.28
CA ALA A 19 -18.30 24.79 10.40
C ALA A 19 -17.10 25.41 11.12
N PHE A 20 -16.32 24.57 11.78
CA PHE A 20 -14.94 24.90 12.04
C PHE A 20 -14.40 25.37 10.69
N PRO A 21 -13.75 26.54 10.62
CA PRO A 21 -13.08 26.90 9.40
C PRO A 21 -12.19 25.71 9.07
N GLU A 22 -12.40 25.07 7.91
CA GLU A 22 -11.40 24.21 7.31
C GLU A 22 -10.16 25.08 7.10
N THR A 23 -9.32 25.23 8.13
CA THR A 23 -7.93 25.65 7.97
C THR A 23 -7.12 24.42 7.57
N GLY A 24 -7.61 23.68 6.57
CA GLY A 24 -7.02 22.45 6.09
C GLY A 24 -6.82 22.59 4.60
N ASN A 25 -5.56 22.62 4.16
CA ASN A 25 -5.24 22.59 2.73
C ASN A 25 -6.01 21.45 2.06
N LYS A 26 -6.97 21.79 1.19
CA LYS A 26 -7.85 20.83 0.52
C LYS A 26 -7.00 19.81 -0.23
N ILE A 27 -7.10 18.53 0.14
CA ILE A 27 -6.39 17.45 -0.55
C ILE A 27 -6.79 17.46 -2.03
N LYS A 28 -5.81 17.70 -2.89
CA LYS A 28 -5.90 17.64 -4.34
C LYS A 28 -5.67 16.20 -4.79
N SER A 29 -6.28 15.83 -5.91
CA SER A 29 -6.09 14.51 -6.51
C SER A 29 -6.16 14.59 -8.02
N ARG A 30 -5.35 13.78 -8.70
CA ARG A 30 -5.36 13.63 -10.15
C ARG A 30 -4.89 12.24 -10.57
N THR A 31 -5.52 11.73 -11.62
CA THR A 31 -5.16 10.48 -12.27
C THR A 31 -4.44 10.77 -13.57
N PHE A 32 -3.40 9.99 -13.84
CA PHE A 32 -2.53 10.07 -15.00
C PHE A 32 -2.36 8.69 -15.64
N LEU A 33 -1.83 8.68 -16.86
CA LEU A 33 -1.46 7.48 -17.60
C LEU A 33 0.01 7.58 -18.00
N SER A 34 0.75 6.47 -17.91
CA SER A 34 2.09 6.38 -18.48
C SER A 34 2.07 6.44 -20.01
N THR A 35 3.24 6.50 -20.63
CA THR A 35 3.39 6.10 -22.03
C THR A 35 2.98 4.64 -22.21
N GLU A 36 2.49 4.31 -23.40
CA GLU A 36 2.13 2.95 -23.81
C GLU A 36 3.33 2.00 -23.73
N PHE A 37 3.07 0.79 -23.24
CA PHE A 37 3.95 -0.36 -23.45
C PHE A 37 3.15 -1.51 -24.08
N VAL A 38 3.80 -2.27 -24.95
CA VAL A 38 3.16 -3.33 -25.74
C VAL A 38 3.75 -4.67 -25.38
N LEU A 39 2.90 -5.60 -24.96
CA LEU A 39 3.27 -6.97 -24.63
C LEU A 39 2.60 -7.96 -25.59
N GLY A 40 3.32 -9.01 -25.96
CA GLY A 40 2.77 -10.24 -26.51
C GLY A 40 2.81 -11.38 -25.50
N PRO A 41 2.12 -12.49 -25.76
CA PRO A 41 2.14 -13.66 -24.88
C PRO A 41 3.54 -14.14 -24.53
N GLY A 42 3.80 -14.37 -23.24
CA GLY A 42 5.11 -14.81 -22.74
C GLY A 42 6.24 -13.79 -22.89
N SER A 43 5.93 -12.52 -23.21
CA SER A 43 6.94 -11.46 -23.28
C SER A 43 6.96 -10.63 -22.00
N VAL A 44 8.08 -9.96 -21.81
CA VAL A 44 8.30 -9.03 -20.70
C VAL A 44 8.54 -7.63 -21.29
N ALA A 45 8.13 -6.61 -20.53
CA ALA A 45 8.38 -5.21 -20.86
C ALA A 45 9.04 -4.53 -19.66
N SER A 46 10.33 -4.24 -19.79
CA SER A 46 11.07 -3.36 -18.89
C SER A 46 11.23 -1.97 -19.53
N LYS A 47 10.62 -0.94 -18.93
CA LYS A 47 10.60 0.44 -19.45
C LYS A 47 10.81 1.46 -18.34
N THR A 48 11.61 2.49 -18.61
CA THR A 48 11.75 3.67 -17.72
C THR A 48 11.31 4.93 -18.46
N TYR A 49 10.31 5.60 -17.91
CA TYR A 49 9.77 6.87 -18.39
C TYR A 49 10.26 8.01 -17.51
N TYR A 50 10.89 9.02 -18.12
CA TYR A 50 11.40 10.19 -17.41
C TYR A 50 10.46 11.37 -17.58
N ASP A 51 10.41 12.25 -16.58
CA ASP A 51 9.63 13.49 -16.60
C ASP A 51 8.13 13.20 -16.80
N ILE A 52 7.64 12.20 -16.07
CA ILE A 52 6.24 11.80 -16.11
C ILE A 52 5.32 12.93 -15.67
N ASP A 53 4.06 12.86 -16.08
CA ASP A 53 3.02 13.74 -15.55
C ASP A 53 2.89 13.51 -14.04
N PHE A 54 3.18 14.53 -13.27
CA PHE A 54 3.21 14.48 -11.82
C PHE A 54 2.89 15.86 -11.24
N PRO A 55 2.23 15.96 -10.08
CA PRO A 55 2.01 17.24 -9.40
C PRO A 55 3.31 18.03 -9.24
N ARG A 56 3.27 19.33 -9.54
CA ARG A 56 4.43 20.24 -9.49
C ARG A 56 4.24 21.33 -8.45
N GLY A 57 5.35 21.95 -8.06
CA GLY A 57 5.41 22.96 -7.01
C GLY A 57 5.89 22.37 -5.68
N HIS A 58 5.98 23.23 -4.65
CA HIS A 58 6.29 22.80 -3.30
C HIS A 58 5.02 22.23 -2.67
N ILE A 59 4.97 20.90 -2.55
CA ILE A 59 3.77 20.16 -2.14
C ILE A 59 4.13 19.05 -1.17
N ALA A 60 3.12 18.54 -0.45
CA ALA A 60 3.25 17.32 0.33
C ALA A 60 2.41 16.22 -0.31
N LEU A 61 3.07 15.12 -0.70
CA LEU A 61 2.38 13.95 -1.22
C LEU A 61 1.65 13.22 -0.09
N LYS A 62 0.43 12.78 -0.38
CA LYS A 62 -0.51 12.17 0.57
C LYS A 62 -0.88 10.73 0.21
N SER A 63 -0.76 10.33 -1.05
CA SER A 63 -0.87 8.93 -1.49
C SER A 63 -0.47 8.78 -2.96
N PHE A 64 -0.02 7.58 -3.35
CA PHE A 64 0.19 7.19 -4.74
C PHE A 64 -0.34 5.78 -4.94
N ASN A 65 -1.29 5.59 -5.87
CA ASN A 65 -1.85 4.29 -6.21
C ASN A 65 -1.69 4.05 -7.70
N ALA A 66 -1.37 2.83 -8.11
CA ALA A 66 -1.19 2.50 -9.52
C ALA A 66 -1.71 1.11 -9.88
N GLU A 67 -2.12 0.95 -11.13
CA GLU A 67 -2.56 -0.32 -11.69
C GLU A 67 -2.37 -0.34 -13.22
N VAL A 68 -2.12 -1.53 -13.76
CA VAL A 68 -2.06 -1.72 -15.21
C VAL A 68 -3.48 -1.75 -15.78
N VAL A 69 -3.68 -0.96 -16.84
CA VAL A 69 -4.92 -0.92 -17.62
C VAL A 69 -4.65 -1.20 -19.09
N ASP A 70 -5.64 -1.76 -19.77
CA ASP A 70 -5.62 -1.94 -21.22
C ASP A 70 -5.90 -0.63 -21.98
N GLN A 71 -5.88 -0.68 -23.30
CA GLN A 71 -6.19 0.45 -24.18
C GLN A 71 -7.60 1.05 -23.97
N ALA A 72 -8.55 0.26 -23.49
CA ALA A 72 -9.91 0.72 -23.16
C ALA A 72 -10.01 1.29 -21.74
N GLY A 73 -8.93 1.25 -20.95
CA GLY A 73 -8.87 1.74 -19.58
C GLY A 73 -9.38 0.74 -18.53
N ASN A 74 -9.59 -0.52 -18.91
CA ASN A 74 -10.01 -1.58 -17.99
C ASN A 74 -8.81 -2.13 -17.24
N SER A 75 -9.00 -2.40 -15.95
CA SER A 75 -8.00 -3.07 -15.12
C SER A 75 -7.73 -4.49 -15.64
N VAL A 76 -6.46 -4.87 -15.72
CA VAL A 76 -6.05 -6.14 -16.32
C VAL A 76 -5.81 -7.20 -15.24
N PRO A 77 -6.35 -8.42 -15.36
CA PRO A 77 -6.10 -9.48 -14.39
C PRO A 77 -4.63 -9.93 -14.32
N LEU A 78 -4.16 -10.25 -13.11
CA LEU A 78 -2.77 -10.66 -12.85
C LEU A 78 -2.36 -11.97 -13.54
N TYR A 79 -3.31 -12.85 -13.82
CA TYR A 79 -3.08 -14.08 -14.59
C TYR A 79 -3.00 -13.87 -16.11
N GLU A 80 -3.22 -12.63 -16.59
CA GLU A 80 -2.97 -12.25 -17.98
C GLU A 80 -1.72 -11.39 -18.11
N THR A 81 -1.61 -10.36 -17.28
CA THR A 81 -0.44 -9.48 -17.24
C THR A 81 -0.06 -9.26 -15.80
N TYR A 82 0.99 -9.96 -15.39
CA TYR A 82 1.54 -9.82 -14.06
C TYR A 82 2.43 -8.59 -14.03
N PHE A 83 2.05 -7.62 -13.23
CA PHE A 83 2.83 -6.41 -13.09
C PHE A 83 3.88 -6.62 -12.00
N HIS A 84 4.98 -7.25 -12.40
CA HIS A 84 6.02 -7.71 -11.48
C HIS A 84 6.59 -6.55 -10.70
N HIS A 85 7.08 -5.48 -11.36
CA HIS A 85 7.44 -4.26 -10.66
C HIS A 85 7.00 -2.95 -11.28
N TRP A 86 6.77 -1.96 -10.41
CA TRP A 86 6.73 -0.56 -10.79
C TRP A 86 7.33 0.31 -9.72
N LEU A 87 8.12 1.30 -10.14
CA LEU A 87 8.90 2.11 -9.22
C LEU A 87 8.77 3.57 -9.63
N VAL A 88 8.48 4.44 -8.67
CA VAL A 88 8.43 5.88 -8.88
C VAL A 88 9.53 6.54 -8.05
N GLY A 89 10.43 7.23 -8.74
CA GLY A 89 11.58 7.87 -8.12
C GLY A 89 11.77 9.31 -8.59
N LYS A 90 12.54 10.04 -7.80
CA LYS A 90 12.74 11.48 -7.92
C LYS A 90 14.14 11.76 -8.45
N TYR A 91 14.30 12.81 -9.27
CA TYR A 91 15.60 13.23 -9.75
C TYR A 91 15.63 14.74 -10.03
N HIS A 92 16.82 15.32 -9.97
CA HIS A 92 17.09 16.70 -10.38
C HIS A 92 17.74 16.71 -11.76
N GLU A 93 17.25 17.55 -12.68
CA GLU A 93 17.82 17.71 -14.01
C GLU A 93 18.15 19.18 -14.28
N HIS A 94 19.36 19.43 -14.77
CA HIS A 94 19.77 20.71 -15.36
C HIS A 94 20.33 20.40 -16.75
N ARG A 95 19.65 20.85 -17.81
CA ARG A 95 20.09 20.58 -19.19
C ARG A 95 21.09 21.64 -19.66
N PRO A 96 22.16 21.27 -20.40
CA PRO A 96 22.59 19.91 -20.77
C PRO A 96 23.47 19.24 -19.69
N SER A 97 23.68 19.92 -18.56
CA SER A 97 24.70 19.67 -17.54
C SER A 97 24.66 18.30 -16.86
N GLY A 98 23.47 17.76 -16.56
CA GLY A 98 23.37 16.43 -15.94
C GLY A 98 22.05 16.10 -15.25
N ARG A 99 21.94 14.84 -14.82
CA ARG A 99 20.81 14.26 -14.09
C ARG A 99 21.31 13.61 -12.80
N ASN A 100 20.72 14.01 -11.68
CA ASN A 100 21.06 13.51 -10.34
C ASN A 100 19.85 12.82 -9.73
N PHE A 101 19.93 11.50 -9.55
CA PHE A 101 18.84 10.72 -8.95
C PHE A 101 18.81 10.92 -7.43
N SER A 102 17.65 11.34 -6.92
CA SER A 102 17.36 11.41 -5.50
C SER A 102 16.86 10.06 -5.03
N ARG A 103 17.28 9.66 -3.84
CA ARG A 103 16.93 8.37 -3.25
C ARG A 103 16.08 8.60 -2.01
N ASN A 104 15.25 7.61 -1.69
CA ASN A 104 14.63 7.52 -0.37
C ASN A 104 15.70 7.42 0.74
N ASN A 105 15.26 7.38 2.00
CA ASN A 105 16.12 7.32 3.18
C ASN A 105 16.54 5.88 3.57
N GLY A 106 16.20 4.88 2.75
CA GLY A 106 16.49 3.46 2.97
C GLY A 106 17.99 3.12 3.03
N LEU A 107 18.27 1.89 3.46
CA LEU A 107 19.63 1.45 3.79
C LEU A 107 20.44 0.99 2.56
N CYS A 108 19.75 0.60 1.49
CA CYS A 108 20.37 0.05 0.29
C CYS A 108 21.16 1.11 -0.49
N GLN A 109 22.30 0.74 -1.05
CA GLN A 109 23.18 1.65 -1.80
C GLN A 109 23.00 1.58 -3.33
N GLY A 110 23.69 2.46 -4.07
CA GLY A 110 23.63 2.50 -5.53
C GLY A 110 22.27 2.97 -6.06
N GLN A 111 21.66 2.21 -6.97
CA GLN A 111 20.31 2.45 -7.48
C GLN A 111 19.29 1.42 -6.94
N ILE A 112 19.66 0.65 -5.92
CA ILE A 112 18.85 -0.45 -5.37
C ILE A 112 17.80 0.09 -4.40
N LEU A 113 16.52 -0.25 -4.60
CA LEU A 113 15.43 0.10 -3.70
C LEU A 113 15.37 1.60 -3.32
N GLY A 114 15.73 2.50 -4.25
CA GLY A 114 15.79 3.95 -4.03
C GLY A 114 14.47 4.69 -4.28
N GLN A 115 13.42 4.00 -4.72
CA GLN A 115 12.12 4.53 -5.08
C GLN A 115 11.31 5.02 -3.88
N TYR A 116 10.38 5.94 -4.11
CA TYR A 116 9.46 6.42 -3.07
C TYR A 116 8.15 5.64 -3.03
N PHE A 117 7.71 5.15 -4.20
CA PHE A 117 6.48 4.38 -4.34
C PHE A 117 6.70 3.21 -5.29
N GLY A 118 5.89 2.19 -5.08
CA GLY A 118 5.78 1.06 -5.97
C GLY A 118 6.75 -0.07 -5.65
N LEU A 119 6.21 -1.27 -5.79
CA LEU A 119 6.93 -2.53 -5.68
C LEU A 119 6.39 -3.44 -6.77
N GLY A 120 5.18 -3.98 -6.64
CA GLY A 120 4.54 -4.81 -7.68
C GLY A 120 3.01 -4.73 -7.69
N SER A 121 2.38 -5.78 -8.21
CA SER A 121 0.93 -5.97 -8.32
C SER A 121 0.21 -6.06 -6.97
N GLU A 122 0.95 -6.43 -5.94
CA GLU A 122 0.56 -6.63 -4.54
C GLU A 122 0.24 -5.31 -3.82
N THR A 123 0.08 -4.23 -4.58
CA THR A 123 -0.21 -2.88 -4.08
C THR A 123 -1.66 -2.44 -4.35
N ARG A 124 -2.46 -3.18 -5.15
CA ARG A 124 -3.83 -2.78 -5.55
C ARG A 124 -4.78 -2.53 -4.37
N LYS A 125 -4.70 -3.34 -3.32
CA LYS A 125 -5.49 -3.22 -2.08
C LYS A 125 -4.66 -2.76 -0.88
N THR A 126 -3.43 -2.31 -1.11
CA THR A 126 -2.55 -1.79 -0.06
C THR A 126 -2.87 -0.32 0.15
N ALA A 127 -3.16 0.09 1.40
CA ALA A 127 -3.38 1.49 1.69
C ALA A 127 -2.07 2.26 1.54
N THR A 128 -2.08 3.38 0.83
CA THR A 128 -0.91 4.25 0.59
C THR A 128 -1.11 5.66 1.14
N HIS A 129 -2.20 5.88 1.88
CA HIS A 129 -2.52 7.17 2.45
C HIS A 129 -1.52 7.52 3.56
N ILE A 130 -1.06 8.77 3.58
CA ILE A 130 -0.25 9.35 4.64
C ILE A 130 -1.17 10.24 5.48
N PRO A 131 -1.36 9.96 6.79
CA PRO A 131 -2.30 10.71 7.63
C PRO A 131 -1.87 12.18 7.79
N ASP A 132 -2.81 13.08 8.04
CA ASP A 132 -2.48 14.46 8.44
C ASP A 132 -1.85 14.49 9.85
N PRO A 133 -0.95 15.44 10.12
CA PRO A 133 -0.44 16.50 9.24
C PRO A 133 0.80 16.08 8.44
N PHE A 134 1.04 14.78 8.26
CA PHE A 134 2.28 14.27 7.68
C PHE A 134 2.27 14.26 6.15
N GLY A 135 3.43 14.35 5.50
CA GLY A 135 3.51 14.19 4.04
C GLY A 135 4.94 14.03 3.53
N ILE A 136 5.08 13.44 2.34
CA ILE A 136 6.39 13.38 1.66
C ILE A 136 6.60 14.71 0.95
N GLU A 137 7.60 15.46 1.38
CA GLU A 137 7.94 16.77 0.81
C GLU A 137 8.58 16.62 -0.57
N THR A 138 8.12 17.43 -1.52
CA THR A 138 8.63 17.48 -2.89
C THR A 138 8.54 18.92 -3.39
N GLY A 139 9.48 19.29 -4.26
CA GLY A 139 9.54 20.63 -4.83
C GLY A 139 10.02 21.72 -3.86
N ASN A 140 10.73 21.37 -2.78
CA ASN A 140 11.27 22.35 -1.84
C ASN A 140 12.38 23.19 -2.53
N PRO A 141 12.18 24.51 -2.73
CA PRO A 141 13.16 25.35 -3.40
C PRO A 141 14.52 25.41 -2.70
N ALA A 142 14.58 25.11 -1.39
CA ALA A 142 15.82 25.09 -0.63
C ALA A 142 16.66 23.81 -0.85
N GLU A 143 16.03 22.73 -1.31
CA GLU A 143 16.70 21.45 -1.59
C GLU A 143 17.05 21.26 -3.08
N ILE A 144 16.44 22.04 -3.97
CA ILE A 144 16.69 21.97 -5.40
C ILE A 144 17.92 22.83 -5.73
N PRO A 145 19.00 22.26 -6.29
CA PRO A 145 20.19 23.04 -6.65
C PRO A 145 19.88 24.10 -7.71
N GLU A 146 20.63 25.20 -7.69
CA GLU A 146 20.45 26.29 -8.65
C GLU A 146 20.55 25.79 -10.12
N GLY A 147 19.57 26.17 -10.94
CA GLY A 147 19.46 25.75 -12.34
C GLY A 147 18.88 24.35 -12.57
N TYR A 148 18.67 23.56 -11.51
CA TYR A 148 18.03 22.25 -11.60
C TYR A 148 16.51 22.35 -11.47
N GLN A 149 15.82 21.37 -12.05
CA GLN A 149 14.41 21.12 -11.86
C GLN A 149 14.19 19.74 -11.24
N GLU A 150 13.32 19.65 -10.24
CA GLU A 150 12.86 18.38 -9.70
C GLU A 150 11.84 17.73 -10.64
N LYS A 151 12.11 16.47 -10.97
CA LYS A 151 11.32 15.64 -11.88
C LYS A 151 11.18 14.24 -11.31
N TRP A 152 10.21 13.52 -11.87
CA TRP A 152 9.88 12.16 -11.47
C TRP A 152 10.04 11.20 -12.64
N PHE A 153 10.47 9.98 -12.35
CA PHE A 153 10.54 8.88 -13.31
C PHE A 153 9.64 7.74 -12.84
N LEU A 154 9.19 6.96 -13.80
CA LEU A 154 8.42 5.73 -13.59
C LEU A 154 9.15 4.58 -14.29
N ALA A 155 9.52 3.56 -13.54
CA ALA A 155 9.94 2.27 -14.09
C ALA A 155 8.77 1.29 -14.06
N VAL A 156 8.62 0.51 -15.13
CA VAL A 156 7.58 -0.49 -15.36
C VAL A 156 8.28 -1.78 -15.77
N HIS A 157 8.00 -2.86 -15.06
CA HIS A 157 8.42 -4.22 -15.38
C HIS A 157 7.18 -5.12 -15.32
N ALA A 158 6.69 -5.51 -16.49
CA ALA A 158 5.43 -6.22 -16.66
C ALA A 158 5.63 -7.48 -17.50
N ILE A 159 4.93 -8.55 -17.14
CA ILE A 159 5.06 -9.88 -17.75
C ILE A 159 3.70 -10.31 -18.28
N ASP A 160 3.63 -10.69 -19.55
CA ASP A 160 2.43 -11.29 -20.14
C ASP A 160 2.43 -12.80 -19.90
N THR A 161 1.57 -13.25 -19.00
CA THR A 161 1.48 -14.65 -18.56
C THR A 161 0.47 -15.46 -19.38
N ARG A 162 -0.05 -14.91 -20.50
CA ARG A 162 -0.95 -15.64 -21.39
C ARG A 162 -0.18 -16.71 -22.15
N GLY A 163 -0.69 -17.93 -22.12
CA GLY A 163 -0.08 -19.06 -22.85
C GLY A 163 1.29 -19.48 -22.34
N VAL A 164 1.69 -19.11 -21.12
CA VAL A 164 2.88 -19.66 -20.46
C VAL A 164 2.53 -20.98 -19.78
N GLU A 165 3.48 -21.91 -19.71
CA GLU A 165 3.25 -23.25 -19.15
C GLU A 165 3.19 -23.23 -17.62
N ASP A 166 4.16 -22.57 -16.99
CA ASP A 166 4.19 -22.34 -15.56
C ASP A 166 4.06 -20.84 -15.27
N ARG A 167 2.84 -20.42 -14.90
CA ARG A 167 2.57 -19.03 -14.55
C ARG A 167 3.31 -18.60 -13.28
N LEU A 168 3.37 -19.46 -12.27
CA LEU A 168 3.99 -19.10 -10.99
C LEU A 168 5.50 -18.95 -11.19
N GLY A 169 6.14 -19.94 -11.81
CA GLY A 169 7.55 -19.86 -12.16
C GLY A 169 7.87 -18.65 -13.05
N CYS A 170 6.98 -18.31 -13.99
CA CYS A 170 7.10 -17.10 -14.81
C CYS A 170 7.02 -15.80 -13.98
N THR A 171 6.07 -15.69 -13.05
CA THR A 171 5.94 -14.52 -12.17
C THR A 171 7.05 -14.41 -11.13
N GLU A 172 7.74 -15.52 -10.85
CA GLU A 172 8.94 -15.62 -10.02
C GLU A 172 10.24 -15.52 -10.84
N CYS A 173 10.09 -15.19 -12.13
CA CYS A 173 11.16 -15.05 -13.12
C CYS A 173 12.06 -16.28 -13.31
N TRP A 174 11.61 -17.48 -12.95
CA TRP A 174 12.43 -18.70 -12.93
C TRP A 174 12.89 -19.17 -14.32
N CYS A 175 14.14 -18.83 -14.66
CA CYS A 175 14.73 -19.10 -15.99
C CYS A 175 15.04 -20.56 -16.30
N ASP A 176 15.28 -21.42 -15.30
CA ASP A 176 15.60 -22.84 -15.54
C ASP A 176 14.43 -23.59 -16.21
N LEU A 177 13.22 -23.06 -16.12
CA LEU A 177 12.03 -23.62 -16.78
C LEU A 177 12.06 -23.43 -18.30
N TYR A 178 12.86 -22.49 -18.82
CA TYR A 178 12.70 -21.96 -20.17
C TYR A 178 13.96 -22.05 -21.05
N ASN A 179 15.02 -22.74 -20.61
CA ASN A 179 16.29 -22.92 -21.36
C ASN A 179 16.84 -21.60 -21.95
N VAL A 180 16.70 -20.50 -21.23
CA VAL A 180 17.13 -19.19 -21.72
C VAL A 180 18.57 -18.91 -21.34
N THR A 181 19.33 -18.40 -22.30
CA THR A 181 20.76 -18.11 -22.18
C THR A 181 21.11 -16.66 -22.49
N ILE A 182 20.13 -15.83 -22.89
CA ILE A 182 20.30 -14.41 -23.23
C ILE A 182 19.16 -13.58 -22.62
N ASP A 183 19.48 -12.37 -22.15
CA ASP A 183 18.52 -11.44 -21.54
C ASP A 183 17.74 -10.63 -22.60
N GLU A 184 16.81 -9.77 -22.15
CA GLU A 184 16.01 -8.89 -23.02
C GLU A 184 16.84 -7.94 -23.90
N ASP A 185 18.05 -7.60 -23.46
CA ASP A 185 19.00 -6.73 -24.16
C ASP A 185 19.95 -7.50 -25.09
N GLY A 186 19.83 -8.84 -25.13
CA GLY A 186 20.64 -9.74 -25.94
C GLY A 186 21.99 -10.13 -25.33
N ASN A 187 22.23 -9.85 -24.05
CA ASN A 187 23.45 -10.25 -23.35
C ASN A 187 23.33 -11.67 -22.80
N PRO A 188 24.43 -12.43 -22.70
CA PRO A 188 24.40 -13.74 -22.05
C PRO A 188 23.96 -13.67 -20.58
N ILE A 189 22.97 -14.47 -20.22
CA ILE A 189 22.54 -14.66 -18.83
C ILE A 189 23.65 -15.43 -18.08
N ARG A 190 24.01 -14.94 -16.88
CA ARG A 190 24.99 -15.63 -16.04
C ARG A 190 24.42 -17.00 -15.60
N PRO A 191 25.23 -18.05 -15.50
CA PRO A 191 24.75 -19.38 -15.09
C PRO A 191 24.07 -19.42 -13.71
N GLU A 192 24.36 -18.46 -12.85
CA GLU A 192 23.80 -18.32 -11.49
C GLU A 192 22.55 -17.42 -11.45
N TYR A 193 22.25 -16.71 -12.55
CA TYR A 193 21.12 -15.79 -12.65
C TYR A 193 19.90 -16.55 -13.17
N LYS A 194 18.93 -16.76 -12.29
CA LYS A 194 17.70 -17.50 -12.60
C LYS A 194 16.52 -16.58 -12.96
N GLY A 195 16.77 -15.33 -13.36
CA GLY A 195 15.76 -14.27 -13.59
C GLY A 195 15.66 -13.76 -15.05
N ASP A 196 14.57 -13.05 -15.37
CA ASP A 196 14.32 -12.26 -16.60
C ASP A 196 14.05 -12.99 -17.93
N THR A 197 13.52 -14.22 -17.96
CA THR A 197 12.96 -14.72 -19.23
C THR A 197 11.81 -15.69 -19.11
N VAL A 198 10.87 -15.55 -20.06
CA VAL A 198 9.62 -16.30 -20.13
C VAL A 198 9.49 -16.95 -21.51
N GLN A 199 9.06 -18.22 -21.55
CA GLN A 199 8.71 -18.89 -22.79
C GLN A 199 7.21 -19.19 -22.82
N SER A 200 6.57 -18.85 -23.94
CA SER A 200 5.19 -19.28 -24.20
C SER A 200 5.17 -20.73 -24.70
N GLN A 201 4.09 -21.45 -24.38
CA GLN A 201 3.80 -22.78 -24.90
C GLN A 201 3.81 -22.79 -26.43
N THR A 202 4.39 -23.84 -27.00
CA THR A 202 4.34 -24.06 -28.46
C THR A 202 2.88 -24.13 -28.94
N GLY A 203 2.51 -23.26 -29.89
CA GLY A 203 1.16 -23.22 -30.47
C GLY A 203 0.19 -22.19 -29.86
N PHE A 204 0.55 -21.47 -28.80
CA PHE A 204 -0.28 -20.34 -28.34
C PHE A 204 -0.09 -19.12 -29.25
N SER A 205 -1.15 -18.72 -29.95
CA SER A 205 -1.18 -17.55 -30.83
C SER A 205 -2.07 -16.46 -30.21
N GLY A 206 -1.50 -15.64 -29.34
CA GLY A 206 -2.16 -14.45 -28.81
C GLY A 206 -1.63 -13.17 -29.46
N GLY A 207 -2.52 -12.23 -29.77
CA GLY A 207 -2.14 -10.92 -30.29
C GLY A 207 -1.38 -10.09 -29.24
N ARG A 208 -0.51 -9.19 -29.73
CA ARG A 208 0.09 -8.14 -28.92
C ARG A 208 -0.99 -7.18 -28.43
N ARG A 209 -0.87 -6.73 -27.17
CA ARG A 209 -1.79 -5.79 -26.53
C ARG A 209 -1.03 -4.58 -26.02
N SER A 210 -1.71 -3.45 -26.07
CA SER A 210 -1.23 -2.18 -25.54
C SER A 210 -1.73 -1.98 -24.11
N PHE A 211 -0.81 -1.55 -23.25
CA PHE A 211 -1.05 -1.36 -21.83
C PHE A 211 -0.48 -0.02 -21.36
N TYR A 212 -1.03 0.45 -20.24
CA TYR A 212 -0.65 1.69 -19.59
C TYR A 212 -0.62 1.47 -18.08
N LEU A 213 0.25 2.19 -17.38
CA LEU A 213 0.12 2.34 -15.94
C LEU A 213 -0.81 3.52 -15.67
N ARG A 214 -1.99 3.24 -15.10
CA ARG A 214 -2.87 4.26 -14.53
C ARG A 214 -2.43 4.53 -13.11
N TYR A 215 -2.12 5.78 -12.77
CA TYR A 215 -1.74 6.15 -11.41
C TYR A 215 -2.47 7.39 -10.92
N MET A 216 -2.87 7.35 -9.65
CA MET A 216 -3.56 8.43 -8.96
C MET A 216 -2.68 8.96 -7.84
N VAL A 217 -2.40 10.27 -7.90
CA VAL A 217 -1.64 10.99 -6.87
C VAL A 217 -2.60 11.85 -6.06
N LYS A 218 -2.41 11.88 -4.74
CA LYS A 218 -3.04 12.86 -3.84
C LYS A 218 -1.98 13.71 -3.17
N TRP A 219 -2.22 15.00 -3.04
CA TRP A 219 -1.28 15.94 -2.45
C TRP A 219 -1.99 17.15 -1.85
N VAL A 220 -1.27 17.92 -1.04
CA VAL A 220 -1.67 19.26 -0.58
C VAL A 220 -0.57 20.25 -0.95
N ASP A 221 -0.91 21.53 -1.07
CA ASP A 221 0.13 22.56 -1.20
C ASP A 221 0.96 22.60 0.09
N TRP A 222 2.26 22.83 -0.03
CA TRP A 222 3.12 22.85 1.14
C TRP A 222 2.82 24.07 2.02
N ASP A 223 2.71 23.85 3.33
CA ASP A 223 2.64 24.91 4.33
C ASP A 223 3.35 24.47 5.62
N SER A 224 3.67 25.43 6.50
CA SER A 224 4.48 25.18 7.69
C SER A 224 3.84 24.29 8.76
N SER A 225 2.54 23.96 8.63
CA SER A 225 1.86 23.01 9.52
C SER A 225 2.13 21.54 9.14
N ILE A 226 2.63 21.30 7.93
CA ILE A 226 2.91 19.95 7.44
C ILE A 226 4.20 19.43 8.06
N ILE A 227 4.16 18.17 8.49
CA ILE A 227 5.32 17.47 9.05
C ILE A 227 5.92 16.56 7.97
N PRO A 228 7.15 16.81 7.48
CA PRO A 228 7.79 15.95 6.49
C PRO A 228 8.03 14.55 7.04
N VAL A 229 7.89 13.54 6.19
CA VAL A 229 8.26 12.16 6.50
C VAL A 229 9.41 11.68 5.63
N LYS A 230 10.28 10.90 6.24
CA LYS A 230 11.35 10.14 5.58
C LYS A 230 10.81 8.78 5.17
N VAL A 231 11.12 8.36 3.95
CA VAL A 231 10.68 7.08 3.39
C VAL A 231 11.82 6.08 3.48
N PHE A 232 11.59 4.93 4.11
CA PHE A 232 12.56 3.85 4.17
C PHE A 232 11.98 2.62 3.49
N VAL A 233 12.80 1.98 2.65
CA VAL A 233 12.56 0.63 2.16
C VAL A 233 13.63 -0.25 2.78
N LEU A 234 13.17 -1.18 3.63
CA LEU A 234 13.98 -2.17 4.31
C LEU A 234 13.94 -3.48 3.53
N ASP A 235 15.06 -4.20 3.51
CA ASP A 235 15.21 -5.46 2.80
C ASP A 235 15.72 -6.54 3.77
N VAL A 236 14.98 -7.64 3.89
CA VAL A 236 15.36 -8.76 4.76
C VAL A 236 16.66 -9.44 4.29
N THR A 237 17.07 -9.22 3.05
CA THR A 237 18.31 -9.76 2.48
C THR A 237 19.52 -8.84 2.67
N ASP A 238 19.35 -7.64 3.24
CA ASP A 238 20.45 -6.67 3.39
C ASP A 238 21.58 -7.21 4.27
N THR A 239 22.73 -7.51 3.67
CA THR A 239 23.90 -8.04 4.37
C THR A 239 24.71 -6.97 5.13
N GLY A 240 24.31 -5.70 5.08
CA GLY A 240 25.02 -4.58 5.70
C GLY A 240 26.31 -4.17 4.95
N LYS A 241 26.70 -4.88 3.90
CA LYS A 241 27.82 -4.50 3.03
C LYS A 241 27.50 -3.23 2.25
N ARG A 242 28.49 -2.36 2.11
CA ARG A 242 28.36 -1.03 1.49
C ARG A 242 29.56 -0.80 0.57
N LEU A 243 29.34 -0.39 -0.68
CA LEU A 243 30.42 -0.05 -1.59
C LEU A 243 30.80 1.42 -1.43
N HIS A 244 32.07 1.68 -1.16
CA HIS A 244 32.62 3.04 -1.21
C HIS A 244 32.77 3.48 -2.68
N GLY A 245 31.78 4.23 -3.19
CA GLY A 245 31.93 5.00 -4.44
C GLY A 245 31.57 4.28 -5.75
N SER A 246 30.94 3.10 -5.72
CA SER A 246 30.41 2.45 -6.94
C SER A 246 28.91 2.69 -7.09
N THR A 247 28.47 3.04 -8.31
CA THR A 247 27.07 3.28 -8.68
C THR A 247 26.38 2.05 -9.28
N GLY A 248 27.10 0.93 -9.45
CA GLY A 248 26.58 -0.29 -10.07
C GLY A 248 25.64 -1.07 -9.15
N ILE A 249 24.78 -1.92 -9.73
CA ILE A 249 24.01 -2.96 -9.02
C ILE A 249 24.93 -4.19 -8.94
N SER A 250 25.45 -4.49 -7.75
CA SER A 250 26.25 -5.69 -7.49
C SER A 250 25.65 -6.42 -6.29
N PRO A 251 25.66 -7.77 -6.25
CA PRO A 251 25.36 -8.55 -5.04
C PRO A 251 26.22 -8.12 -3.83
N GLU A 252 27.35 -7.45 -4.07
CA GLU A 252 28.24 -6.89 -3.06
C GLU A 252 27.69 -5.61 -2.38
N ASN A 253 26.57 -5.04 -2.86
CA ASN A 253 25.93 -3.80 -2.37
C ASN A 253 25.09 -3.95 -1.10
N GLY A 254 25.12 -5.11 -0.45
CA GLY A 254 24.33 -5.34 0.76
C GLY A 254 22.97 -5.99 0.46
N CYS A 255 22.10 -5.28 -0.25
CA CYS A 255 20.71 -5.67 -0.54
C CYS A 255 20.60 -6.54 -1.79
N GLN A 256 19.93 -7.70 -1.69
CA GLN A 256 19.70 -8.63 -2.79
C GLN A 256 18.31 -8.46 -3.45
N ILE A 257 17.38 -7.73 -2.81
CA ILE A 257 16.00 -7.47 -3.25
C ILE A 257 15.12 -8.73 -3.20
N GLU A 258 15.60 -9.82 -3.78
CA GLU A 258 14.90 -11.11 -3.90
C GLU A 258 15.72 -12.24 -3.27
N TYR A 259 15.05 -13.32 -2.88
CA TYR A 259 15.69 -14.54 -2.40
C TYR A 259 14.89 -15.80 -2.77
N GLU A 260 15.53 -16.96 -2.65
CA GLU A 260 14.89 -18.27 -2.84
C GLU A 260 14.35 -18.80 -1.51
N VAL A 261 13.16 -19.41 -1.56
CA VAL A 261 12.58 -20.21 -0.48
C VAL A 261 12.61 -21.67 -0.91
N GLU A 262 13.39 -22.49 -0.19
CA GLU A 262 13.49 -23.91 -0.50
C GLU A 262 12.27 -24.71 -0.04
N SER A 263 11.94 -25.77 -0.77
CA SER A 263 10.83 -26.65 -0.39
C SER A 263 11.12 -27.41 0.90
N CYS A 264 10.15 -27.48 1.81
CA CYS A 264 10.23 -28.25 3.04
C CYS A 264 10.31 -29.76 2.74
N THR A 265 11.14 -30.49 3.49
CA THR A 265 11.11 -31.96 3.51
C THR A 265 10.33 -32.44 4.72
N ALA A 266 9.40 -33.38 4.54
CA ALA A 266 8.51 -33.92 5.59
C ALA A 266 9.22 -34.67 6.75
N THR A 267 10.55 -34.68 6.77
CA THR A 267 11.39 -35.41 7.74
C THR A 267 11.89 -34.56 8.92
N ASP A 268 11.63 -33.26 8.95
CA ASP A 268 12.04 -32.37 10.05
C ASP A 268 10.86 -32.08 11.01
N PRO A 269 10.96 -32.38 12.31
CA PRO A 269 9.90 -32.05 13.28
C PRO A 269 9.59 -30.55 13.36
N ALA A 270 10.54 -29.66 13.01
CA ALA A 270 10.31 -28.22 12.87
C ALA A 270 9.63 -27.83 11.55
N SER A 271 9.59 -28.73 10.56
CA SER A 271 8.96 -28.53 9.24
C SER A 271 7.49 -28.93 9.17
N GLN A 272 6.86 -29.32 10.29
CA GLN A 272 5.42 -29.69 10.29
C GLN A 272 4.49 -28.60 9.75
N ALA A 273 4.90 -27.33 9.80
CA ALA A 273 4.13 -26.21 9.25
C ALA A 273 4.55 -25.75 7.85
N CYS A 274 5.67 -26.25 7.28
CA CYS A 274 6.25 -25.78 6.01
C CYS A 274 6.25 -24.25 5.87
N ILE A 275 6.90 -23.58 6.83
CA ILE A 275 7.08 -22.13 6.85
C ILE A 275 8.58 -21.84 6.78
N ASP A 276 9.01 -21.11 5.76
CA ASP A 276 10.33 -20.50 5.72
C ASP A 276 10.29 -19.15 6.45
N ILE A 277 11.25 -18.95 7.35
CA ILE A 277 11.37 -17.74 8.16
C ILE A 277 12.71 -17.10 7.86
N LYS A 278 12.68 -15.99 7.14
CA LYS A 278 13.86 -15.16 6.91
C LYS A 278 13.86 -13.98 7.87
N ARG A 279 14.92 -13.86 8.67
CA ARG A 279 15.11 -12.75 9.62
C ARG A 279 16.40 -12.01 9.36
N ASN A 280 16.37 -10.69 9.55
CA ASN A 280 17.55 -9.86 9.52
C ASN A 280 17.46 -8.70 10.51
N SER A 281 18.60 -8.21 10.98
CA SER A 281 18.71 -7.09 11.92
C SER A 281 19.31 -5.88 11.21
N LEU A 282 18.57 -4.78 11.16
CA LEU A 282 18.88 -3.56 10.41
C LEU A 282 19.07 -2.38 11.37
N THR A 283 20.24 -1.75 11.35
CA THR A 283 20.52 -0.57 12.18
C THR A 283 19.98 0.70 11.52
N MET A 284 19.10 1.41 12.22
CA MET A 284 18.46 2.61 11.69
C MET A 284 19.40 3.84 11.76
N PRO A 285 19.65 4.55 10.65
CA PRO A 285 20.56 5.70 10.63
C PRO A 285 19.96 6.92 11.32
N THR A 286 18.64 7.02 11.36
CA THR A 286 17.91 8.11 12.00
C THR A 286 16.73 7.58 12.81
N GLY A 287 16.36 8.29 13.86
CA GLY A 287 15.16 8.00 14.65
C GLY A 287 13.97 8.88 14.25
N GLY A 288 12.84 8.64 14.91
CA GLY A 288 11.61 9.39 14.74
C GLY A 288 10.39 8.55 15.11
N TYR A 289 9.22 8.99 14.69
CA TYR A 289 7.94 8.36 14.94
C TYR A 289 7.41 7.68 13.69
N VAL A 290 7.02 6.42 13.81
CA VAL A 290 6.42 5.64 12.73
C VAL A 290 4.99 6.12 12.53
N ILE A 291 4.64 6.56 11.33
CA ILE A 291 3.27 7.02 10.99
C ILE A 291 2.58 6.11 9.96
N TYR A 292 3.35 5.28 9.28
CA TYR A 292 2.91 4.35 8.25
C TYR A 292 3.94 3.24 8.13
N ALA A 293 3.49 2.00 8.06
CA ALA A 293 4.35 0.85 7.83
C ALA A 293 3.60 -0.25 7.08
N VAL A 294 4.24 -0.89 6.10
CA VAL A 294 3.66 -2.02 5.35
C VAL A 294 4.77 -2.91 4.79
N ALA A 295 4.54 -4.22 4.75
CA ALA A 295 5.45 -5.14 4.07
C ALA A 295 5.08 -5.29 2.60
N HIS A 296 5.97 -5.95 1.87
CA HIS A 296 5.70 -6.44 0.54
C HIS A 296 6.34 -7.81 0.35
N GLN A 297 5.51 -8.71 -0.17
CA GLN A 297 5.81 -10.11 -0.41
C GLN A 297 5.15 -10.51 -1.73
N HIS A 298 5.78 -11.44 -2.45
CA HIS A 298 5.21 -12.10 -3.61
C HIS A 298 4.33 -13.29 -3.20
N ALA A 299 3.68 -13.93 -4.17
CA ALA A 299 2.90 -15.14 -3.95
C ALA A 299 3.69 -16.19 -3.12
N GLY A 300 3.00 -16.86 -2.20
CA GLY A 300 3.63 -17.71 -1.19
C GLY A 300 3.90 -17.00 0.13
N GLY A 301 3.87 -15.66 0.18
CA GLY A 301 3.99 -14.88 1.41
C GLY A 301 2.89 -15.23 2.41
N ILE A 302 3.27 -15.38 3.69
CA ILE A 302 2.36 -15.62 4.83
C ILE A 302 2.17 -14.35 5.65
N GLY A 303 3.20 -13.51 5.71
CA GLY A 303 3.22 -12.27 6.47
C GLY A 303 4.64 -11.87 6.85
N SER A 304 4.79 -10.60 7.19
CA SER A 304 6.06 -10.05 7.63
C SER A 304 5.86 -9.16 8.84
N THR A 305 6.79 -9.21 9.78
CA THR A 305 6.74 -8.40 11.00
C THR A 305 8.05 -7.65 11.19
N LEU A 306 7.92 -6.37 11.51
CA LEU A 306 9.02 -5.51 11.92
C LEU A 306 8.99 -5.35 13.44
N TYR A 307 10.12 -5.63 14.08
CA TYR A 307 10.30 -5.54 15.53
C TYR A 307 11.32 -4.46 15.90
N GLY A 308 11.08 -3.78 17.02
CA GLY A 308 12.09 -2.96 17.69
C GLY A 308 13.15 -3.81 18.38
N GLN A 309 14.23 -3.16 18.81
CA GLN A 309 15.37 -3.86 19.44
C GLN A 309 14.99 -4.56 20.76
N ASP A 310 13.99 -4.04 21.45
CA ASP A 310 13.40 -4.59 22.68
C ASP A 310 12.37 -5.71 22.43
N GLY A 311 12.19 -6.12 21.17
CA GLY A 311 11.23 -7.15 20.77
C GLY A 311 9.80 -6.65 20.61
N ARG A 312 9.53 -5.34 20.79
CA ARG A 312 8.19 -4.79 20.55
C ARG A 312 7.82 -4.92 19.07
N VAL A 313 6.56 -5.21 18.78
CA VAL A 313 6.05 -5.19 17.41
C VAL A 313 5.89 -3.74 16.96
N ILE A 314 6.59 -3.35 15.90
CA ILE A 314 6.38 -2.06 15.23
C ILE A 314 5.21 -2.17 14.26
N CYS A 315 5.20 -3.23 13.45
CA CYS A 315 4.11 -3.52 12.53
C CYS A 315 4.14 -4.99 12.11
N THR A 316 2.98 -5.64 12.12
CA THR A 316 2.75 -6.92 11.44
C THR A 316 1.89 -6.66 10.21
N SER A 317 2.42 -7.01 9.05
CA SER A 317 1.76 -6.81 7.76
C SER A 317 1.47 -8.17 7.12
N ILE A 318 0.19 -8.38 6.79
CA ILE A 318 -0.37 -9.67 6.36
C ILE A 318 -0.84 -9.54 4.90
N PRO A 319 -0.51 -10.51 4.04
CA PRO A 319 -0.97 -10.51 2.66
C PRO A 319 -2.48 -10.67 2.53
N ILE A 320 -3.02 -9.95 1.55
CA ILE A 320 -4.41 -10.03 1.13
C ILE A 320 -4.42 -10.82 -0.18
N TYR A 321 -4.79 -12.09 -0.09
CA TYR A 321 -4.99 -12.93 -1.26
C TYR A 321 -6.35 -12.65 -1.93
N GLY A 322 -6.37 -12.68 -3.26
CA GLY A 322 -7.59 -12.67 -4.03
C GLY A 322 -8.41 -13.94 -3.81
N LYS A 323 -9.67 -13.92 -4.25
CA LYS A 323 -10.65 -15.01 -4.05
C LYS A 323 -11.55 -15.24 -5.26
N GLY A 324 -11.18 -14.68 -6.41
CA GLY A 324 -11.97 -14.70 -7.63
C GLY A 324 -11.09 -14.59 -8.88
N ASN A 325 -11.67 -14.16 -9.99
CA ASN A 325 -10.99 -14.04 -11.29
C ASN A 325 -11.00 -12.60 -11.82
N GLU A 326 -11.61 -11.67 -11.09
CA GLU A 326 -11.69 -10.26 -11.45
C GLU A 326 -10.38 -9.54 -11.15
N ALA A 327 -10.07 -8.50 -11.93
CA ALA A 327 -8.89 -7.69 -11.73
C ALA A 327 -8.85 -7.09 -10.31
N GLY A 328 -7.78 -7.39 -9.56
CA GLY A 328 -7.58 -6.95 -8.18
C GLY A 328 -8.18 -7.88 -7.13
N ASN A 329 -8.69 -9.04 -7.53
CA ASN A 329 -9.22 -10.08 -6.64
C ASN A 329 -8.85 -11.50 -7.08
N GLU A 330 -7.75 -11.66 -7.82
CA GLU A 330 -7.32 -12.90 -8.44
C GLU A 330 -6.89 -13.96 -7.41
N ASP A 331 -7.56 -15.10 -7.40
CA ASP A 331 -7.23 -16.24 -6.55
C ASP A 331 -5.79 -16.74 -6.83
N GLY A 332 -5.07 -17.09 -5.77
CA GLY A 332 -3.65 -17.46 -5.85
C GLY A 332 -2.67 -16.28 -5.94
N TYR A 333 -3.15 -15.04 -6.09
CA TYR A 333 -2.30 -13.84 -6.10
C TYR A 333 -2.46 -13.03 -4.82
N ILE A 334 -1.36 -12.44 -4.37
CA ILE A 334 -1.42 -11.34 -3.41
C ILE A 334 -1.86 -10.09 -4.17
N VAL A 335 -2.95 -9.48 -3.72
CA VAL A 335 -3.52 -8.26 -4.33
C VAL A 335 -3.38 -7.05 -3.41
N GLY A 336 -2.78 -7.23 -2.24
CA GLY A 336 -2.57 -6.19 -1.23
C GLY A 336 -1.82 -6.72 -0.02
N MET A 337 -1.38 -5.82 0.85
CA MET A 337 -0.81 -6.10 2.16
C MET A 337 -1.50 -5.23 3.22
N SER A 338 -1.67 -5.73 4.44
CA SER A 338 -2.26 -4.94 5.53
C SER A 338 -1.28 -3.87 6.00
N THR A 339 -1.73 -2.63 6.03
CA THR A 339 -0.94 -1.47 6.45
C THR A 339 -1.13 -1.18 7.93
N CYS A 340 -0.06 -0.84 8.63
CA CYS A 340 -0.10 -0.31 9.99
C CYS A 340 -0.12 1.22 9.98
N TYR A 341 -1.05 1.79 10.74
CA TYR A 341 -1.14 3.21 11.05
C TYR A 341 -1.07 3.40 12.57
N PRO A 342 0.13 3.48 13.16
CA PRO A 342 0.25 3.71 14.59
C PRO A 342 -0.34 5.05 14.98
N GLU A 343 -0.89 5.14 16.20
CA GLU A 343 -1.31 6.42 16.78
C GLU A 343 -0.10 7.39 16.79
N PRO A 344 -0.25 8.65 16.35
CA PRO A 344 0.87 9.59 16.30
C PRO A 344 1.60 9.68 17.64
N GLY A 345 2.91 9.41 17.62
CA GLY A 345 3.76 9.45 18.81
C GLY A 345 3.88 8.13 19.58
N SER A 346 3.05 7.12 19.29
CA SER A 346 3.02 5.86 20.04
C SER A 346 4.19 4.92 19.74
N VAL A 347 4.68 4.93 18.49
CA VAL A 347 5.75 4.05 18.04
C VAL A 347 6.96 4.90 17.64
N LYS A 348 8.00 4.86 18.46
CA LYS A 348 9.25 5.61 18.25
C LYS A 348 10.38 4.66 17.87
N ILE A 349 11.19 5.04 16.88
CA ILE A 349 12.46 4.41 16.54
C ILE A 349 13.58 5.36 16.98
N ILE A 350 14.61 4.83 17.62
CA ILE A 350 15.78 5.61 18.05
C ILE A 350 16.86 5.53 16.98
N ALA A 351 17.62 6.60 16.77
CA ALA A 351 18.79 6.56 15.89
C ALA A 351 19.80 5.53 16.43
N GLY A 352 20.27 4.63 15.56
CA GLY A 352 21.11 3.50 15.92
C GLY A 352 20.37 2.29 16.48
N GLU A 353 19.04 2.32 16.60
CA GLU A 353 18.25 1.15 17.01
C GLU A 353 18.32 0.04 15.96
N ASN A 354 18.52 -1.19 16.42
CA ASN A 354 18.47 -2.37 15.56
C ASN A 354 17.03 -2.88 15.43
N LEU A 355 16.47 -2.77 14.23
CA LEU A 355 15.16 -3.35 13.92
C LEU A 355 15.32 -4.76 13.39
N THR A 356 14.49 -5.69 13.87
CA THR A 356 14.45 -7.04 13.30
C THR A 356 13.33 -7.10 12.27
N LEU A 357 13.67 -7.35 11.01
CA LEU A 357 12.73 -7.61 9.94
C LEU A 357 12.59 -9.14 9.77
N GLU A 358 11.37 -9.65 9.91
CA GLU A 358 11.01 -11.03 9.62
C GLU A 358 10.09 -11.10 8.40
N SER A 359 10.38 -12.02 7.49
CA SER A 359 9.54 -12.36 6.33
C SER A 359 9.25 -13.86 6.36
N ASN A 360 7.96 -14.22 6.38
CA ASN A 360 7.51 -15.61 6.42
C ASN A 360 6.86 -16.01 5.10
N TYR A 361 7.27 -17.16 4.55
CA TYR A 361 6.74 -17.73 3.32
C TYR A 361 6.31 -19.17 3.52
N ASN A 362 5.32 -19.60 2.75
CA ASN A 362 4.96 -21.01 2.64
C ASN A 362 6.05 -21.72 1.85
N SER A 363 6.67 -22.73 2.45
CA SER A 363 7.73 -23.53 1.82
C SER A 363 7.24 -24.91 1.39
N THR A 364 5.92 -25.13 1.28
CA THR A 364 5.37 -26.38 0.72
C THR A 364 5.90 -26.64 -0.68
N ASN A 365 6.01 -25.58 -1.48
CA ASN A 365 6.69 -25.58 -2.77
C ASN A 365 7.92 -24.68 -2.68
N LYS A 366 8.88 -24.91 -3.58
CA LYS A 366 9.98 -23.98 -3.79
C LYS A 366 9.44 -22.68 -4.39
N HIS A 367 9.95 -21.55 -3.92
CA HIS A 367 9.72 -20.24 -4.53
C HIS A 367 11.05 -19.59 -4.91
N ILE A 368 11.08 -18.91 -6.05
CA ILE A 368 12.24 -18.16 -6.54
C ILE A 368 11.86 -16.69 -6.67
N GLY A 369 12.82 -15.78 -6.54
CA GLY A 369 12.54 -14.37 -6.79
C GLY A 369 11.55 -13.73 -5.79
N VAL A 370 11.41 -14.28 -4.57
CA VAL A 370 10.46 -13.72 -3.59
C VAL A 370 11.04 -12.53 -2.85
N MET A 371 10.19 -11.61 -2.44
CA MET A 371 10.58 -10.40 -1.72
C MET A 371 10.25 -10.44 -0.23
N GLY A 372 11.11 -9.83 0.58
CA GLY A 372 10.88 -9.60 1.99
C GLY A 372 11.16 -8.15 2.33
N LEU A 373 10.38 -7.24 1.72
CA LEU A 373 10.59 -5.80 1.85
C LEU A 373 9.64 -5.19 2.87
N PHE A 374 10.05 -4.08 3.48
CA PHE A 374 9.22 -3.32 4.41
C PHE A 374 9.34 -1.82 4.17
N TYR A 375 8.23 -1.17 3.84
CA TYR A 375 8.11 0.27 3.75
C TYR A 375 7.77 0.82 5.13
N ILE A 376 8.58 1.75 5.63
CA ILE A 376 8.25 2.54 6.81
C ILE A 376 8.43 4.01 6.50
N TYR A 377 7.46 4.82 6.91
CA TYR A 377 7.60 6.26 6.89
C TYR A 377 7.86 6.74 8.33
N ILE A 378 8.80 7.67 8.48
CA ILE A 378 9.24 8.16 9.79
C ILE A 378 9.18 9.69 9.81
N ALA A 379 8.48 10.25 10.78
CA ALA A 379 8.47 11.69 11.06
C ALA A 379 9.42 12.01 12.22
N GLU A 380 10.26 13.03 12.12
CA GLU A 380 11.17 13.39 13.22
C GLU A 380 10.44 13.95 14.45
N GLN A 381 9.30 14.60 14.21
CA GLN A 381 8.49 15.25 15.23
C GLN A 381 7.05 14.74 15.18
N THR A 382 6.37 14.83 16.32
CA THR A 382 4.92 14.61 16.42
C THR A 382 4.19 15.94 16.24
N PRO A 383 2.89 15.92 15.91
CA PRO A 383 2.07 17.12 15.92
C PRO A 383 2.15 17.76 17.31
N ASN A 384 2.46 19.06 17.38
CA ASN A 384 2.36 19.82 18.62
C ASN A 384 0.90 19.90 19.03
N VAL A 385 0.44 18.94 19.83
CA VAL A 385 -0.86 19.06 20.50
C VAL A 385 -0.66 20.01 21.68
N THR A 386 -0.79 21.31 21.44
CA THR A 386 -1.23 22.19 22.52
C THR A 386 -2.59 21.69 22.95
N LEU A 387 -2.71 21.19 24.18
CA LEU A 387 -3.94 20.78 24.84
C LEU A 387 -4.91 21.97 24.93
N THR A 388 -5.58 22.27 23.82
CA THR A 388 -6.77 23.13 23.76
C THR A 388 -7.91 22.48 22.99
N HIS A 389 -7.76 21.23 22.54
CA HIS A 389 -8.83 20.50 21.87
C HIS A 389 -8.99 19.10 22.48
N ALA A 390 -10.21 18.85 22.94
CA ALA A 390 -10.69 17.60 23.54
C ALA A 390 -10.55 16.41 22.55
N PRO A 391 -10.73 15.15 22.99
CA PRO A 391 -10.24 13.99 22.25
C PRO A 391 -10.90 13.90 20.88
N VAL A 392 -10.06 13.81 19.85
CA VAL A 392 -10.44 13.50 18.47
C VAL A 392 -11.20 12.18 18.50
N GLN A 393 -12.48 12.24 18.14
CA GLN A 393 -13.28 11.03 17.94
C GLN A 393 -12.70 10.27 16.74
N ILE A 394 -12.16 9.09 17.05
CA ILE A 394 -11.91 8.02 16.10
C ILE A 394 -13.21 7.79 15.34
N HIS A 395 -13.20 8.02 14.02
CA HIS A 395 -14.26 7.54 13.15
C HIS A 395 -14.11 6.02 13.00
N GLU A 396 -14.45 5.29 14.06
CA GLU A 396 -14.85 3.91 13.88
C GLU A 396 -16.08 3.95 12.98
N ASN A 397 -16.02 3.27 11.85
CA ASN A 397 -17.23 2.81 11.17
C ASN A 397 -18.03 2.03 12.20
N MET A 398 -19.00 2.70 12.82
CA MET A 398 -19.93 2.10 13.76
C MET A 398 -20.74 1.12 12.94
N LYS A 399 -20.28 -0.14 12.88
CA LYS A 399 -21.16 -1.27 12.65
C LYS A 399 -22.28 -1.04 13.66
N LEU A 400 -23.46 -0.71 13.16
CA LEU A 400 -24.66 -0.60 13.96
C LEU A 400 -24.86 -1.98 14.58
N THR A 401 -24.30 -2.19 15.76
CA THR A 401 -24.37 -3.46 16.48
C THR A 401 -25.85 -3.72 16.71
N ALA A 402 -26.26 -4.99 16.73
CA ALA A 402 -27.64 -5.43 16.88
C ALA A 402 -28.41 -4.74 18.04
N TYR A 403 -27.68 -4.16 18.99
CA TYR A 403 -28.18 -3.31 20.07
C TYR A 403 -28.89 -2.03 19.60
N GLY A 404 -28.37 -1.34 18.58
CA GLY A 404 -28.96 -0.08 18.07
C GLY A 404 -30.33 -0.29 17.42
N TRP A 405 -30.46 -1.36 16.61
CA TRP A 405 -31.75 -1.76 16.04
C TRP A 405 -32.75 -2.22 17.09
N SER A 406 -32.28 -2.86 18.16
CA SER A 406 -33.13 -3.30 19.27
C SER A 406 -33.76 -2.11 20.00
N VAL A 407 -32.99 -1.06 20.28
CA VAL A 407 -33.50 0.15 20.95
C VAL A 407 -34.54 0.87 20.09
N VAL A 408 -34.31 1.02 18.79
CA VAL A 408 -35.28 1.64 17.87
C VAL A 408 -36.57 0.81 17.78
N ALA A 409 -36.46 -0.52 17.74
CA ALA A 409 -37.62 -1.41 17.75
C ALA A 409 -38.42 -1.32 19.07
N PHE A 410 -37.75 -1.25 20.23
CA PHE A 410 -38.41 -1.09 21.52
C PHE A 410 -39.14 0.26 21.65
N ILE A 411 -38.55 1.35 21.15
CA ILE A 411 -39.22 2.65 21.12
C ILE A 411 -40.44 2.62 20.20
N GLY A 412 -40.33 2.00 19.02
CA GLY A 412 -41.46 1.81 18.11
C GLY A 412 -42.61 0.99 18.72
N LEU A 413 -42.28 -0.07 19.46
CA LEU A 413 -43.26 -0.91 20.15
C LEU A 413 -43.95 -0.16 21.31
N ALA A 414 -43.20 0.63 22.07
CA ALA A 414 -43.74 1.44 23.17
C ALA A 414 -44.70 2.53 22.66
N VAL A 415 -44.37 3.18 21.53
CA VAL A 415 -45.23 4.21 20.92
C VAL A 415 -46.51 3.58 20.35
N THR A 416 -46.41 2.46 19.64
CA THR A 416 -47.59 1.78 19.07
C THR A 416 -48.53 1.25 20.15
N THR A 417 -48.00 0.67 21.23
CA THR A 417 -48.81 0.25 22.39
C THR A 417 -49.47 1.44 23.09
N ALA A 418 -48.76 2.55 23.28
CA ALA A 418 -49.34 3.77 23.86
C ALA A 418 -50.48 4.33 22.99
N ILE A 419 -50.32 4.36 21.66
CA ILE A 419 -51.36 4.80 20.72
C ILE A 419 -52.56 3.85 20.74
N ALA A 420 -52.33 2.54 20.80
CA ALA A 420 -53.40 1.54 20.88
C ALA A 420 -54.19 1.66 22.19
N VAL A 421 -53.50 1.83 23.33
CA VAL A 421 -54.13 2.04 24.64
C VAL A 421 -54.90 3.34 24.67
N TYR A 422 -54.35 4.43 24.14
CA TYR A 422 -55.05 5.71 24.03
C TYR A 422 -56.31 5.61 23.17
N SER A 423 -56.21 4.94 22.02
CA SER A 423 -57.34 4.73 21.10
C SER A 423 -58.43 3.85 21.73
N TRP A 424 -58.03 2.81 22.47
CA TRP A 424 -58.94 1.95 23.21
C TRP A 424 -59.66 2.71 24.35
N LEU A 425 -58.92 3.51 25.13
CA LEU A 425 -59.49 4.36 26.18
C LEU A 425 -60.44 5.42 25.61
N LYS A 426 -60.10 6.01 24.45
CA LYS A 426 -60.97 6.96 23.73
C LYS A 426 -62.28 6.29 23.27
N LYS A 427 -62.18 5.11 22.65
CA LYS A 427 -63.35 4.32 22.21
C LYS A 427 -64.25 3.90 23.37
N ARG A 428 -63.68 3.65 24.55
CA ARG A 428 -64.42 3.33 25.77
C ARG A 428 -65.16 4.53 26.36
N ARG A 429 -64.63 5.75 26.16
CA ARG A 429 -65.26 7.02 26.56
C ARG A 429 -66.42 7.41 25.64
N GLU A 430 -66.33 7.08 24.34
CA GLU A 430 -67.34 7.43 23.34
C GLU A 430 -68.45 6.36 23.18
N GLY A 431 -68.29 5.18 23.80
CA GLY A 431 -69.22 4.04 23.67
C GLY A 431 -70.31 3.90 24.74
N GLY A 432 -70.56 4.93 25.57
CA GLY A 432 -71.47 4.82 26.73
C GLY A 432 -72.68 5.74 26.69
N TYR A 433 -73.68 5.45 25.84
CA TYR A 433 -75.13 5.52 26.14
C TYR A 433 -75.95 5.34 24.85
N LYS A 434 -76.85 4.34 24.80
CA LYS A 434 -78.03 4.35 23.93
C LYS A 434 -79.27 4.32 24.83
N PRO A 435 -80.18 5.32 24.77
CA PRO A 435 -81.45 5.24 25.48
C PRO A 435 -82.43 4.31 24.76
N VAL A 436 -83.18 3.54 25.52
CA VAL A 436 -84.31 2.70 25.06
C VAL A 436 -85.51 3.61 24.79
N PRO A 437 -86.19 3.54 23.63
CA PRO A 437 -87.43 4.26 23.40
C PRO A 437 -88.63 3.55 24.04
N LYS A 438 -89.60 4.35 24.49
CA LYS A 438 -90.88 3.95 25.10
C LYS A 438 -91.73 3.07 24.20
#